data_AF-A0A0A6VI64-F1
#
_entry.id   AF-A0A0A6VI64-F1
#
_cell.length_a   1.000
_cell.length_b   1.000
_cell.length_c   1.000
_cell.angle_alpha   90.00
_cell.angle_beta   90.00
_cell.angle_gamma   90.00
#
_symmetry.space_group_name_H-M   'P 1'
#
loop_
_entity.id
_entity.type
_entity.pdbx_description
1 polymer ?
#
loop_
_entity_poly.entity_id
_entity_poly.type
_entity_poly.pdbx_seq_one_letter_code
_entity_poly.pdbx_strand_id
1 'polypeptide(L)'
;MKKLFINIVLAITATLPGIFVRLAGIRLGPLNTTIIFFIALLSAGLLLSWGVEAAEKHVAKGLAIAVLALITVLPEYAVDIYYSYQAGNHPGSEYVGFAAANMTGANRLLVGMAWPLIVLLYWWGTSSTPLTLMEELIPRCSMVPS
;
A
#
# COMPACT_ATOMS: atom_id res chain seq x y z
N MET A 1 21.49 7.13 9.75
CA MET A 1 21.28 6.14 10.83
C MET A 1 20.27 6.58 11.89
N LYS A 2 20.51 7.65 12.67
CA LYS A 2 19.59 8.07 13.77
C LYS A 2 18.13 8.30 13.33
N LYS A 3 17.89 8.98 12.20
CA LYS A 3 16.53 9.23 11.66
C LYS A 3 15.77 7.93 11.31
N LEU A 4 16.46 6.97 10.68
CA LEU A 4 15.86 5.67 10.34
C LEU A 4 15.49 4.89 11.60
N PHE A 5 16.38 4.89 12.60
CA PHE A 5 16.10 4.23 13.87
C PHE A 5 14.87 4.81 14.57
N ILE A 6 14.72 6.14 14.57
CA ILE A 6 13.53 6.82 15.12
C ILE A 6 12.26 6.36 14.38
N ASN A 7 12.29 6.30 13.05
CA ASN A 7 11.14 5.87 12.24
C ASN A 7 10.74 4.42 12.53
N ILE A 8 11.73 3.53 12.67
CA ILE A 8 11.49 2.11 13.02
C ILE A 8 10.86 2.01 14.42
N VAL A 9 11.42 2.70 15.41
CA VAL A 9 10.87 2.70 16.78
C VAL A 9 9.45 3.26 16.81
N LEU A 10 9.19 4.32 16.05
CA LEU A 10 7.85 4.92 15.95
C LEU A 10 6.86 3.93 15.32
N ALA A 11 7.22 3.28 14.22
CA ALA A 11 6.35 2.30 13.57
C ALA A 11 6.10 1.08 14.46
N ILE A 12 7.12 0.57 15.15
CA ILE A 12 6.95 -0.51 16.15
C ILE A 12 5.97 -0.06 17.23
N THR A 13 6.20 1.11 17.82
CA THR A 13 5.34 1.65 18.88
C THR A 13 3.90 1.84 18.41
N ALA A 14 3.68 2.31 17.18
CA ALA A 14 2.36 2.47 16.60
C ALA A 14 1.65 1.13 16.29
N THR A 15 2.40 0.03 16.19
CA THR A 15 1.84 -1.32 16.00
C THR A 15 1.39 -1.95 17.33
N LEU A 16 2.07 -1.60 18.43
CA LEU A 16 1.85 -2.22 19.74
C LEU A 16 0.41 -2.12 20.28
N PRO A 17 -0.31 -0.97 20.19
CA PRO A 17 -1.68 -0.87 20.69
C PRO A 17 -2.63 -1.89 20.06
N GLY A 18 -2.53 -2.11 18.74
CA GLY A 18 -3.37 -3.09 18.04
C GLY A 18 -3.08 -4.52 18.48
N ILE A 19 -1.80 -4.86 18.63
CA ILE A 19 -1.38 -6.18 19.15
C ILE A 19 -1.88 -6.35 20.59
N PHE A 20 -1.69 -5.35 21.44
CA PHE A 20 -2.11 -5.40 22.84
C PHE A 20 -3.62 -5.57 22.98
N VAL A 21 -4.42 -4.77 22.29
CA VAL A 21 -5.90 -4.89 22.29
C VAL A 21 -6.33 -6.29 21.84
N ARG A 22 -5.69 -6.83 20.80
CA ARG A 22 -6.00 -8.17 20.28
C ARG A 22 -5.67 -9.28 21.28
N LEU A 23 -4.48 -9.25 21.87
CA LEU A 23 -3.99 -10.30 22.78
C LEU A 23 -4.65 -10.24 24.16
N ALA A 24 -4.91 -9.03 24.67
CA ALA A 24 -5.58 -8.82 25.96
C ALA A 24 -7.10 -9.06 25.89
N GLY A 25 -7.66 -9.29 24.70
CA GLY A 25 -9.10 -9.52 24.51
C GLY A 25 -9.96 -8.30 24.84
N ILE A 26 -9.39 -7.09 24.79
CA ILE A 26 -10.08 -5.85 25.16
C ILE A 26 -11.11 -5.52 24.09
N ARG A 27 -12.37 -5.37 24.50
CA ARG A 27 -13.47 -4.96 23.62
C ARG A 27 -13.63 -3.45 23.70
N LEU A 28 -13.14 -2.76 22.68
CA LEU A 28 -13.38 -1.33 22.51
C LEU A 28 -14.63 -1.10 21.65
N GLY A 29 -15.14 0.13 21.65
CA GLY A 29 -16.19 0.51 20.71
C GLY A 29 -15.75 0.32 19.24
N PRO A 30 -16.68 0.17 18.28
CA PRO A 30 -16.35 -0.12 16.88
C PRO A 30 -15.37 0.89 16.27
N LEU A 31 -15.61 2.19 16.47
CA LEU A 31 -14.77 3.25 15.93
C LEU A 31 -13.32 3.17 16.45
N ASN A 32 -13.15 3.02 17.77
CA ASN A 32 -11.83 2.94 18.39
C ASN A 32 -11.08 1.70 17.93
N THR A 33 -11.77 0.57 17.83
CA THR A 33 -11.22 -0.69 17.33
C THR A 33 -10.70 -0.51 15.90
N THR A 34 -11.53 0.03 15.00
CA THR A 34 -11.15 0.27 13.60
C THR A 34 -9.92 1.18 13.49
N ILE A 35 -9.89 2.31 14.21
CA ILE A 35 -8.78 3.26 14.14
C ILE A 35 -7.47 2.61 14.64
N ILE A 36 -7.53 1.91 15.78
CA ILE A 36 -6.34 1.29 16.37
C ILE A 36 -5.77 0.20 15.46
N PHE A 37 -6.61 -0.67 14.92
CA PHE A 37 -6.16 -1.72 13.99
C PHE A 37 -5.70 -1.14 12.66
N PHE A 38 -6.32 -0.07 12.16
CA PHE A 38 -5.86 0.62 10.95
C PHE A 38 -4.46 1.21 11.11
N ILE A 39 -4.19 1.92 12.22
CA ILE A 39 -2.85 2.46 12.52
C ILE A 39 -1.83 1.34 12.66
N ALA A 40 -2.18 0.26 13.35
CA ALA A 40 -1.29 -0.88 13.51
C ALA A 40 -0.96 -1.54 12.16
N LEU A 41 -1.95 -1.67 11.28
CA LEU A 41 -1.78 -2.23 9.94
C LEU A 41 -0.89 -1.36 9.05
N LEU A 42 -1.12 -0.03 9.01
CA LEU A 42 -0.26 0.90 8.27
C LEU A 42 1.19 0.86 8.76
N SER A 43 1.38 0.81 10.07
CA SER A 43 2.69 0.76 10.70
C SER A 43 3.43 -0.53 10.37
N ALA A 44 2.72 -1.67 10.41
CA ALA A 44 3.26 -2.96 9.98
C ALA A 44 3.65 -2.95 8.49
N GLY A 45 2.83 -2.36 7.63
CA GLY A 45 3.13 -2.22 6.20
C GLY A 45 4.42 -1.44 5.93
N LEU A 46 4.67 -0.35 6.68
CA LEU A 46 5.93 0.41 6.59
C LEU A 46 7.14 -0.41 7.05
N LEU A 47 7.01 -1.12 8.17
CA LEU A 47 8.07 -2.01 8.68
C LEU A 47 8.39 -3.12 7.67
N LEU A 48 7.38 -3.70 7.04
CA LEU A 48 7.55 -4.72 6.00
C LEU A 48 8.19 -4.13 4.73
N SER A 49 7.80 -2.93 4.31
CA SER A 49 8.41 -2.24 3.17
C SER A 49 9.92 -2.02 3.37
N TRP A 50 10.33 -1.49 4.53
CA TRP A 50 11.75 -1.37 4.88
C TRP A 50 12.45 -2.73 5.03
N GLY A 51 11.74 -3.73 5.56
CA GLY A 51 12.23 -5.11 5.66
C GLY A 51 12.54 -5.72 4.29
N VAL A 52 11.66 -5.50 3.31
CA VAL A 52 11.87 -5.95 1.92
C VAL A 52 13.04 -5.21 1.28
N GLU A 53 13.14 -3.89 1.46
CA GLU A 53 14.28 -3.10 0.94
C GLU A 53 15.63 -3.62 1.48
N ALA A 54 15.67 -4.02 2.75
CA ALA A 54 16.85 -4.67 3.34
C ALA A 54 17.10 -6.08 2.78
N ALA A 55 16.03 -6.84 2.51
CA ALA A 55 16.10 -8.19 1.97
C ALA A 55 16.53 -8.23 0.49
N GLU A 56 16.25 -7.17 -0.29
CA GLU A 56 16.60 -7.07 -1.72
C GLU A 56 18.10 -7.29 -1.99
N LYS A 57 18.96 -7.04 -0.98
CA LYS A 57 20.41 -7.30 -1.05
C LYS A 57 20.79 -8.78 -1.06
N HIS A 58 19.86 -9.67 -0.70
CA HIS A 58 20.11 -11.09 -0.47
C HIS A 58 19.23 -12.00 -1.33
N VAL A 59 18.23 -11.47 -2.03
CA VAL A 59 17.31 -12.24 -2.90
C VAL A 59 17.11 -11.54 -4.25
N ALA A 60 16.53 -12.24 -5.22
CA ALA A 60 16.20 -11.65 -6.51
C ALA A 60 15.25 -10.46 -6.35
N LYS A 61 15.60 -9.31 -6.95
CA LYS A 61 14.82 -8.07 -6.88
C LYS A 61 13.35 -8.26 -7.27
N GLY A 62 13.09 -9.04 -8.33
CA GLY A 62 11.72 -9.34 -8.76
C GLY A 62 10.91 -10.09 -7.70
N LEU A 63 11.53 -11.03 -6.98
CA LEU A 63 10.90 -11.75 -5.88
C LEU A 63 10.59 -10.82 -4.71
N ALA A 64 11.54 -9.94 -4.34
CA ALA A 64 11.35 -8.96 -3.27
C ALA A 64 10.14 -8.05 -3.55
N ILE A 65 10.05 -7.50 -4.77
CA ILE A 65 8.94 -6.64 -5.18
C ILE A 65 7.63 -7.42 -5.23
N ALA A 66 7.62 -8.66 -5.73
CA ALA A 66 6.42 -9.49 -5.77
C ALA A 66 5.89 -9.80 -4.36
N VAL A 67 6.77 -10.12 -3.42
CA VAL A 67 6.41 -10.34 -2.01
C VAL A 67 5.87 -9.07 -1.37
N LEU A 68 6.52 -7.93 -1.60
CA LEU A 68 6.02 -6.64 -1.11
C LEU A 68 4.64 -6.32 -1.66
N ALA A 69 4.45 -6.52 -2.97
CA ALA A 69 3.17 -6.31 -3.62
C ALA A 69 2.07 -7.23 -3.05
N LEU A 70 2.38 -8.49 -2.73
CA LEU A 70 1.43 -9.40 -2.08
C LEU A 70 1.10 -8.95 -0.64
N ILE A 71 2.11 -8.55 0.13
CA ILE A 71 1.93 -8.07 1.50
C ILE A 71 1.03 -6.84 1.56
N THR A 72 1.17 -5.90 0.62
CA THR A 72 0.40 -4.65 0.63
C THR A 72 -1.07 -4.83 0.33
N VAL A 73 -1.43 -5.87 -0.45
CA VAL A 73 -2.83 -6.21 -0.74
C VAL A 73 -3.39 -7.28 0.21
N LEU A 74 -2.55 -7.90 1.03
CA LEU A 74 -2.93 -8.95 1.97
C LEU A 74 -4.11 -8.58 2.90
N PRO A 75 -4.21 -7.34 3.42
CA PRO A 75 -5.34 -6.99 4.28
C PRO A 75 -6.69 -7.04 3.57
N GLU A 76 -6.71 -6.72 2.26
CA GLU A 76 -7.92 -6.82 1.45
C GLU A 76 -8.32 -8.29 1.28
N TYR A 77 -7.36 -9.16 0.96
CA TYR A 77 -7.61 -10.59 0.86
C TYR A 77 -8.08 -11.21 2.19
N ALA A 78 -7.57 -10.73 3.32
CA ALA A 78 -8.00 -11.22 4.63
C ALA A 78 -9.49 -10.90 4.90
N VAL A 79 -9.97 -9.72 4.48
CA VAL A 79 -11.38 -9.32 4.60
C VAL A 79 -12.26 -10.14 3.67
N ASP A 80 -11.84 -10.34 2.42
CA ASP A 80 -12.59 -11.12 1.44
C ASP A 80 -12.72 -12.61 1.84
N ILE A 81 -11.62 -13.21 2.31
CA ILE A 81 -11.62 -14.57 2.88
C ILE A 81 -12.56 -14.65 4.08
N TYR A 82 -12.55 -13.65 4.97
CA TYR A 82 -13.45 -13.63 6.12
C TYR A 82 -14.92 -13.62 5.70
N TYR A 83 -15.32 -12.74 4.77
CA TYR A 83 -16.72 -12.70 4.31
C TYR A 83 -17.11 -13.97 3.58
N SER A 84 -16.24 -14.50 2.72
CA SER A 84 -16.47 -15.76 2.01
C SER A 84 -16.60 -16.95 2.97
N TYR A 85 -15.76 -17.01 3.99
CA TYR A 85 -15.84 -18.04 5.04
C TYR A 85 -17.14 -17.92 5.85
N GLN A 86 -17.53 -16.71 6.24
CA GLN A 86 -18.79 -16.47 6.96
C GLN A 86 -20.02 -16.77 6.10
N ALA A 87 -19.98 -16.49 4.81
CA ALA A 87 -21.03 -16.82 3.85
C ALA A 87 -21.25 -18.33 3.72
N GLY A 88 -20.17 -19.11 3.70
CA GLY A 88 -20.24 -20.58 3.70
C GLY A 88 -20.84 -21.14 5.00
N ASN A 89 -20.49 -20.55 6.15
CA ASN A 89 -21.00 -20.98 7.46
C ASN A 89 -22.44 -20.56 7.74
N HIS A 90 -22.94 -19.49 7.09
CA HIS A 90 -24.29 -18.95 7.32
C HIS A 90 -25.02 -18.76 5.98
N PRO A 91 -25.52 -19.85 5.36
CA PRO A 91 -26.27 -19.77 4.11
C PRO A 91 -27.51 -18.88 4.24
N GLY A 92 -27.74 -18.00 3.28
CA GLY A 92 -28.88 -17.06 3.28
C GLY A 92 -28.66 -15.76 4.08
N SER A 93 -27.46 -15.54 4.61
CA SER A 93 -27.06 -14.27 5.21
C SER A 93 -26.51 -13.28 4.17
N GLU A 94 -26.43 -12.00 4.55
CA GLU A 94 -25.87 -10.91 3.73
C GLU A 94 -24.37 -11.08 3.42
N TYR A 95 -23.66 -12.02 4.05
CA TYR A 95 -22.22 -12.22 3.85
C TYR A 95 -21.85 -12.56 2.40
N VAL A 96 -22.74 -13.21 1.64
CA VAL A 96 -22.56 -13.44 0.20
C VAL A 96 -22.50 -12.11 -0.55
N GLY A 97 -23.40 -11.19 -0.21
CA GLY A 97 -23.43 -9.83 -0.76
C GLY A 97 -22.19 -9.03 -0.36
N PHE A 98 -21.74 -9.15 0.89
CA PHE A 98 -20.54 -8.45 1.37
C PHE A 98 -19.25 -8.93 0.69
N ALA A 99 -19.08 -10.23 0.47
CA ALA A 99 -17.94 -10.76 -0.29
C ALA A 99 -17.92 -10.21 -1.72
N ALA A 100 -19.05 -10.30 -2.44
CA ALA A 100 -19.14 -9.77 -3.80
C ALA A 100 -18.92 -8.25 -3.87
N ALA A 101 -19.49 -7.50 -2.92
CA ALA A 101 -19.34 -6.05 -2.85
C ALA A 101 -17.90 -5.62 -2.52
N ASN A 102 -17.22 -6.33 -1.63
CA ASN A 102 -15.82 -6.08 -1.30
C ASN A 102 -14.92 -6.33 -2.51
N MET A 103 -14.99 -7.52 -3.12
CA MET A 103 -14.16 -7.89 -4.26
C MET A 103 -14.36 -6.96 -5.46
N THR A 104 -15.61 -6.60 -5.79
CA THR A 104 -15.91 -5.67 -6.88
C THR A 104 -15.57 -4.22 -6.53
N GLY A 105 -15.78 -3.83 -5.28
CA GLY A 105 -15.48 -2.50 -4.76
C GLY A 105 -13.99 -2.21 -4.78
N ALA A 106 -13.16 -3.12 -4.28
CA ALA A 106 -11.70 -3.00 -4.26
C ALA A 106 -11.13 -2.76 -5.65
N ASN A 107 -11.55 -3.56 -6.64
CA ASN A 107 -11.12 -3.41 -8.03
C ASN A 107 -11.54 -2.07 -8.64
N ARG A 108 -12.77 -1.61 -8.35
CA ARG A 108 -13.27 -0.31 -8.81
C ARG A 108 -12.52 0.85 -8.16
N LEU A 109 -12.20 0.78 -6.87
CA LEU A 109 -11.41 1.80 -6.19
C LEU A 109 -9.97 1.84 -6.69
N LEU A 110 -9.36 0.69 -6.95
CA LEU A 110 -8.02 0.61 -7.51
C LEU A 110 -7.94 1.30 -8.88
N VAL A 111 -8.79 0.87 -9.82
CA VAL A 111 -8.75 1.40 -11.20
C VAL A 111 -9.38 2.79 -11.30
N GLY A 112 -10.48 3.03 -10.60
CA GLY A 112 -11.27 4.26 -10.72
C GLY A 112 -10.78 5.41 -9.85
N MET A 113 -10.06 5.16 -8.75
CA MET A 113 -9.56 6.22 -7.87
C MET A 113 -8.04 6.17 -7.73
N ALA A 114 -7.45 5.04 -7.36
CA ALA A 114 -6.02 4.99 -7.04
C ALA A 114 -5.13 5.31 -8.25
N TRP A 115 -5.36 4.66 -9.39
CA TRP A 115 -4.59 4.93 -10.61
C TRP A 115 -4.69 6.39 -11.11
N PRO A 116 -5.90 6.97 -11.26
CA PRO A 116 -6.05 8.38 -11.62
C PRO A 116 -5.40 9.33 -10.64
N LEU A 117 -5.50 9.05 -9.33
CA LEU A 117 -4.87 9.88 -8.29
C LEU A 117 -3.35 9.87 -8.43
N ILE A 118 -2.73 8.70 -8.65
CA ILE A 118 -1.28 8.58 -8.86
C ILE A 118 -0.85 9.39 -10.10
N VAL A 119 -1.58 9.27 -11.21
CA VAL A 119 -1.30 10.02 -12.45
C VAL A 119 -1.44 11.53 -12.24
N LEU A 120 -2.48 11.97 -11.51
CA LEU A 120 -2.70 13.38 -11.21
C LEU A 120 -1.59 13.94 -10.32
N LEU A 121 -1.18 13.21 -9.28
CA LEU A 121 -0.06 13.61 -8.42
C LEU A 121 1.25 13.69 -9.19
N TYR A 122 1.50 12.73 -10.09
CA TYR A 122 2.66 12.73 -10.96
C TYR A 122 2.66 13.94 -11.91
N TRP A 123 1.54 14.21 -12.59
CA TRP A 123 1.37 15.38 -13.45
C TRP A 123 1.62 16.69 -12.71
N TRP A 124 1.07 16.83 -11.51
CA TRP A 124 1.28 18.02 -10.68
C TRP A 124 2.76 18.18 -10.29
N GLY A 125 3.43 17.09 -9.91
CA GLY A 125 4.86 17.09 -9.57
C GLY A 125 5.80 17.39 -10.75
N THR A 126 5.42 17.00 -11.98
CA THR A 126 6.24 17.10 -13.20
C THR A 126 5.96 18.38 -14.02
N SER A 127 5.55 19.48 -13.37
CA SER A 127 5.46 20.80 -14.04
C SER A 127 6.85 21.43 -14.30
N SER A 128 7.82 20.66 -14.81
CA SER A 128 9.09 21.19 -15.30
C SER A 128 8.90 21.76 -16.70
N THR A 129 9.31 23.02 -16.86
CA THR A 129 9.16 23.85 -18.05
C THR A 129 9.79 23.21 -19.29
N PRO A 130 9.07 23.07 -20.42
CA PRO A 130 9.58 22.48 -21.68
C PRO A 130 10.76 23.23 -22.33
N LEU A 131 11.17 24.38 -21.78
CA LEU A 131 12.10 25.33 -22.42
C LEU A 131 13.57 24.89 -22.36
N THR A 132 13.95 23.94 -21.51
CA THR A 132 15.34 23.44 -21.39
C THR A 132 15.70 22.36 -22.41
N LEU A 133 14.73 21.75 -23.10
CA LEU A 133 15.01 20.69 -24.11
C LEU A 133 15.34 21.25 -25.50
N MET A 134 15.04 22.53 -25.76
CA MET A 134 15.28 23.15 -27.06
C MET A 134 16.73 23.67 -27.19
N GLU A 135 17.36 24.10 -26.10
CA GLU A 135 18.76 24.55 -26.07
C GLU A 135 19.74 23.38 -26.33
N GLU A 136 19.45 22.16 -25.86
CA GLU A 136 20.31 20.99 -26.07
C GLU A 136 20.22 20.38 -27.48
N LEU A 137 19.13 20.62 -28.22
CA LEU A 137 18.93 20.03 -29.55
C LEU A 137 19.53 20.89 -30.69
N ILE A 138 19.68 22.20 -30.47
CA ILE A 138 20.24 23.13 -31.46
C ILE A 138 21.72 22.88 -31.81
N PRO A 139 22.66 22.58 -30.88
CA PRO A 139 24.07 22.41 -31.23
C PRO A 139 24.37 21.14 -32.05
N ARG A 140 23.42 20.21 -32.18
CA ARG A 140 23.61 18.93 -32.89
C ARG A 140 23.20 18.98 -34.37
N CYS A 141 22.45 20.00 -34.80
CA CYS A 141 22.04 20.18 -36.20
C CYS A 141 23.11 20.86 -37.08
N SER A 142 24.20 21.38 -36.52
CA SER A 142 25.29 22.02 -37.29
C SER A 142 26.44 21.08 -37.67
N MET A 143 26.36 19.78 -37.33
CA MET A 143 27.42 18.78 -37.57
C MET A 143 27.04 17.69 -38.59
N VAL A 144 26.32 18.06 -39.66
CA VAL A 144 26.15 17.18 -40.83
C VAL A 144 26.93 17.80 -42.00
N PRO A 145 28.13 17.29 -42.34
CA PRO A 145 28.81 17.69 -43.56
C PRO A 145 28.06 17.10 -44.77
N SER A 146 27.81 17.96 -45.76
CA SER A 146 27.24 17.66 -47.09
C SER A 146 28.18 16.84 -47.96
#